data_AF-A0A959I578-F1
#
_entry.id   AF-A0A959I578-F1
#
_cell.length_a   1.000
_cell.length_b   1.000
_cell.length_c   1.000
_cell.angle_alpha   90.00
_cell.angle_beta   90.00
_cell.angle_gamma   90.00
#
_symmetry.space_group_name_H-M   'P 1'
#
loop_
_entity.id
_entity.type
_entity.pdbx_description
1 polymer ?
#
loop_
_entity_poly.entity_id
_entity_poly.type
_entity_poly.pdbx_seq_one_letter_code
_entity_poly.pdbx_strand_id
1 'polypeptide(L)'
;KNEGKVLPLSKSAKIALIGPLADSQRNMMGTWSVSGDHSKSITVRRGMESLLAGDGSIRYAKGANISDDPVFAKLVNTFGEEIVIDERSPEEMIAEAVGIAKASDVIVAVMGEAADMSGESSSMAHIGLQPSQVRLLKALKETGKPIVLVLFNGRPMTLPWEDEQMDAILEVWSPGIEAGYAVADVLFGDVNPSGKLTASFPVAVGQIPVYHSMLNGGRPYGGGDYRKFTSNYLDIPNEPLYPFGYGLSYTQFEYGQPALSHTEMTKGGKVTLSVTVKNTGDRAGAEIVQLYIRDVVGSISRPLKELKGFDKIMLKPGEEKTVRFPIDESLLQFCNSDLEWVVEPGEFQVFVG
;
A
#
# COMPACT_ATOMS: atom_id res chain seq x y z
N LYS A 1 -5.54 -1.02 -5.14
CA LYS A 1 -6.75 -1.48 -5.88
C LYS A 1 -6.82 -0.81 -7.26
N ASN A 2 -7.37 -1.45 -8.30
CA ASN A 2 -7.61 -0.84 -9.63
C ASN A 2 -8.73 -1.56 -10.41
N GLU A 3 -9.98 -1.44 -9.96
CA GLU A 3 -11.17 -1.99 -10.63
C GLU A 3 -11.51 -1.21 -11.90
N GLY A 4 -12.13 -1.89 -12.88
CA GLY A 4 -12.51 -1.30 -14.16
C GLY A 4 -11.34 -0.75 -15.00
N LYS A 5 -10.09 -0.97 -14.57
CA LYS A 5 -8.88 -0.35 -15.14
C LYS A 5 -8.97 1.19 -15.19
N VAL A 6 -9.51 1.81 -14.13
CA VAL A 6 -9.60 3.28 -14.03
C VAL A 6 -8.23 3.93 -14.11
N LEU A 7 -7.20 3.33 -13.52
CA LEU A 7 -5.81 3.73 -13.72
C LEU A 7 -5.12 2.89 -14.81
N PRO A 8 -4.21 3.49 -15.60
CA PRO A 8 -3.84 4.92 -15.59
C PRO A 8 -4.91 5.83 -16.20
N LEU A 9 -4.97 7.07 -15.73
CA LEU A 9 -5.89 8.10 -16.21
C LEU A 9 -5.55 8.55 -17.65
N SER A 10 -6.57 8.92 -18.41
CA SER A 10 -6.36 9.63 -19.68
C SER A 10 -5.90 11.06 -19.42
N LYS A 11 -4.88 11.53 -20.15
CA LYS A 11 -4.42 12.93 -20.11
C LYS A 11 -5.49 13.92 -20.58
N SER A 12 -6.48 13.48 -21.35
CA SER A 12 -7.61 14.31 -21.83
C SER A 12 -8.83 14.35 -20.89
N ALA A 13 -8.80 13.62 -19.76
CA ALA A 13 -9.95 13.54 -18.87
C ALA A 13 -10.24 14.87 -18.16
N LYS A 14 -11.52 15.13 -17.86
CA LYS A 14 -11.91 16.18 -16.92
C LYS A 14 -11.79 15.62 -15.50
N ILE A 15 -10.85 16.14 -14.72
CA ILE A 15 -10.49 15.60 -13.41
C ILE A 15 -10.98 16.53 -12.32
N ALA A 16 -11.73 15.98 -11.37
CA ALA A 16 -12.00 16.61 -10.08
C ALA A 16 -10.89 16.19 -9.10
N LEU A 17 -9.97 17.10 -8.79
CA LEU A 17 -8.93 16.87 -7.80
C LEU A 17 -9.42 17.38 -6.44
N ILE A 18 -9.72 16.45 -5.52
CA ILE A 18 -10.45 16.77 -4.30
C ILE A 18 -9.70 16.23 -3.08
N GLY A 19 -9.60 17.01 -2.02
CA GLY A 19 -9.15 16.53 -0.71
C GLY A 19 -8.15 17.45 -0.02
N PRO A 20 -7.98 17.30 1.31
CA PRO A 20 -7.13 18.19 2.10
C PRO A 20 -5.64 18.14 1.72
N LEU A 21 -5.20 17.03 1.13
CA LEU A 21 -3.79 16.79 0.79
C LEU A 21 -3.47 17.07 -0.68
N ALA A 22 -4.48 17.34 -1.52
CA ALA A 22 -4.31 17.56 -2.95
C ALA A 22 -3.42 18.77 -3.26
N ASP A 23 -3.47 19.82 -2.45
CA ASP A 23 -2.67 21.04 -2.62
C ASP A 23 -1.84 21.39 -1.37
N SER A 24 -1.44 20.37 -0.61
CA SER A 24 -0.71 20.58 0.65
C SER A 24 0.80 20.48 0.47
N GLN A 25 1.53 21.59 0.47
CA GLN A 25 3.00 21.56 0.38
C GLN A 25 3.66 20.96 1.63
N ARG A 26 3.12 21.32 2.81
CA ARG A 26 3.73 20.98 4.10
C ARG A 26 3.86 19.47 4.30
N ASN A 27 2.85 18.71 3.92
CA ASN A 27 2.75 17.28 4.20
C ASN A 27 3.55 16.38 3.24
N MET A 28 3.96 16.86 2.06
CA MET A 28 4.54 15.99 1.01
C MET A 28 5.80 15.23 1.46
N MET A 29 6.62 15.84 2.32
CA MET A 29 7.86 15.24 2.79
C MET A 29 7.69 14.24 3.94
N GLY A 30 6.52 14.18 4.57
CA GLY A 30 6.32 13.39 5.78
C GLY A 30 7.10 13.93 6.98
N THR A 31 7.01 13.21 8.09
CA THR A 31 7.72 13.51 9.35
C THR A 31 9.23 13.27 9.22
N TRP A 32 10.00 13.64 10.25
CA TRP A 32 11.47 13.54 10.30
C TRP A 32 12.21 14.26 9.14
N SER A 33 11.57 15.24 8.52
CA SER A 33 12.12 16.05 7.43
C SER A 33 12.72 17.37 7.92
N VAL A 34 13.44 17.33 9.05
CA VAL A 34 13.85 18.51 9.86
C VAL A 34 14.63 19.56 9.07
N SER A 35 15.52 19.14 8.15
CA SER A 35 16.31 20.04 7.29
C SER A 35 15.66 20.30 5.93
N GLY A 36 14.48 19.75 5.69
CA GLY A 36 13.76 19.86 4.44
C GLY A 36 13.11 21.25 4.29
N ASP A 37 13.20 21.80 3.08
CA ASP A 37 12.50 23.04 2.74
C ASP A 37 11.11 22.72 2.20
N HIS A 38 10.12 22.66 3.09
CA HIS A 38 8.73 22.33 2.74
C HIS A 38 8.12 23.30 1.71
N SER A 39 8.65 24.52 1.56
CA SER A 39 8.15 25.49 0.57
C SER A 39 8.46 25.08 -0.87
N LYS A 40 9.46 24.21 -1.05
CA LYS A 40 9.87 23.68 -2.37
C LYS A 40 9.14 22.41 -2.74
N SER A 41 8.37 21.81 -1.83
CA SER A 41 7.58 20.62 -2.12
C SER A 41 6.56 20.88 -3.24
N ILE A 42 6.50 19.95 -4.18
CA ILE A 42 5.54 19.94 -5.27
C ILE A 42 4.27 19.24 -4.80
N THR A 43 3.16 19.96 -4.74
CA THR A 43 1.85 19.39 -4.39
C THR A 43 1.33 18.47 -5.49
N VAL A 44 0.43 17.54 -5.14
CA VAL A 44 -0.23 16.68 -6.14
C VAL A 44 -0.89 17.51 -7.23
N ARG A 45 -1.60 18.57 -6.85
CA ARG A 45 -2.19 19.53 -7.79
C ARG A 45 -1.16 20.09 -8.76
N ARG A 46 -0.07 20.67 -8.24
CA ARG A 46 0.99 21.28 -9.07
C ARG A 46 1.62 20.25 -10.01
N GLY A 47 1.87 19.03 -9.53
CA GLY A 47 2.42 17.95 -10.33
C GLY A 47 1.51 17.56 -11.49
N MET A 48 0.22 17.36 -11.21
CA MET A 48 -0.77 17.03 -12.23
C MET A 48 -0.99 18.16 -13.24
N GLU A 49 -1.09 19.42 -12.77
CA GLU A 49 -1.23 20.60 -13.65
C GLU A 49 -0.01 20.75 -14.57
N SER A 50 1.19 20.52 -14.06
CA SER A 50 2.43 20.59 -14.84
C SER A 50 2.49 19.50 -15.91
N LEU A 51 2.10 18.26 -15.57
CA LEU A 51 2.12 17.13 -16.50
C LEU A 51 1.11 17.30 -17.64
N LEU A 52 -0.08 17.86 -17.34
CA LEU A 52 -1.14 18.00 -18.34
C LEU A 52 -0.95 19.18 -19.30
N ALA A 53 -0.22 20.23 -18.91
CA ALA A 53 0.19 21.35 -19.77
C ALA A 53 -0.89 21.94 -20.73
N GLY A 54 -2.19 21.80 -20.41
CA GLY A 54 -3.32 22.28 -21.22
C GLY A 54 -4.16 21.20 -21.93
N ASP A 55 -3.71 19.94 -21.98
CA ASP A 55 -4.40 18.84 -22.68
C ASP A 55 -5.57 18.24 -21.87
N GLY A 56 -5.57 18.44 -20.54
CA GLY A 56 -6.62 18.02 -19.63
C GLY A 56 -7.10 19.15 -18.73
N SER A 57 -8.31 19.00 -18.17
CA SER A 57 -8.89 20.02 -17.28
C SER A 57 -8.95 19.52 -15.84
N ILE A 58 -8.17 20.12 -14.95
CA ILE A 58 -8.23 19.86 -13.51
C ILE A 58 -9.09 20.94 -12.86
N ARG A 59 -10.06 20.52 -12.05
CA ARG A 59 -10.78 21.39 -11.12
C ARG A 59 -10.51 20.94 -9.71
N TYR A 60 -10.11 21.88 -8.85
CA TYR A 60 -9.70 21.62 -7.49
C TYR A 60 -10.77 22.03 -6.47
N ALA A 61 -10.95 21.22 -5.43
CA ALA A 61 -11.62 21.60 -4.19
C ALA A 61 -10.94 20.96 -2.99
N LYS A 62 -10.86 21.68 -1.87
CA LYS A 62 -10.36 21.11 -0.61
C LYS A 62 -11.28 20.01 -0.09
N GLY A 63 -12.60 20.26 -0.12
CA GLY A 63 -13.66 19.29 0.23
C GLY A 63 -13.81 18.97 1.72
N ALA A 64 -12.72 18.81 2.46
CA ALA A 64 -12.69 18.59 3.91
C ALA A 64 -11.34 19.01 4.50
N ASN A 65 -11.30 19.20 5.81
CA ASN A 65 -10.04 19.27 6.56
C ASN A 65 -9.49 17.84 6.81
N ILE A 66 -8.19 17.70 7.08
CA ILE A 66 -7.63 16.40 7.54
C ILE A 66 -8.36 15.95 8.81
N SER A 67 -8.58 16.87 9.76
CA SER A 67 -9.46 16.72 10.92
C SER A 67 -10.18 18.05 11.17
N ASP A 68 -11.43 17.99 11.66
CA ASP A 68 -12.19 19.17 12.08
C ASP A 68 -11.95 19.51 13.57
N ASP A 69 -11.17 18.70 14.29
CA ASP A 69 -10.86 18.95 15.71
C ASP A 69 -9.67 19.93 15.82
N PRO A 70 -9.88 21.17 16.30
CA PRO A 70 -8.82 22.16 16.43
C PRO A 70 -7.81 21.82 17.52
N VAL A 71 -8.19 21.04 18.54
CA VAL A 71 -7.26 20.58 19.58
C VAL A 71 -6.32 19.55 18.98
N PHE A 72 -6.86 18.56 18.26
CA PHE A 72 -6.05 17.57 17.56
C PHE A 72 -5.15 18.23 16.50
N ALA A 73 -5.68 19.15 15.70
CA ALA A 73 -4.89 19.90 14.73
C ALA A 73 -3.74 20.65 15.37
N LYS A 74 -3.96 21.29 16.53
CA LYS A 74 -2.89 21.97 17.28
C LYS A 74 -1.80 21.01 17.77
N LEU A 75 -2.16 19.79 18.17
CA LEU A 75 -1.18 18.77 18.59
C LEU A 75 -0.31 18.32 17.41
N VAL A 76 -0.93 18.10 16.25
CA VAL A 76 -0.22 17.69 15.02
C VAL A 76 0.63 18.83 14.47
N ASN A 77 0.15 20.07 14.51
CA ASN A 77 0.83 21.25 13.97
C ASN A 77 2.01 21.75 14.84
N THR A 78 2.68 20.85 15.56
CA THR A 78 3.76 21.20 16.48
C THR A 78 4.96 21.82 15.75
N PHE A 79 5.31 21.31 14.56
CA PHE A 79 6.48 21.75 13.79
C PHE A 79 6.15 22.60 12.56
N GLY A 80 4.87 22.91 12.34
CA GLY A 80 4.36 23.67 11.20
C GLY A 80 2.87 23.45 10.98
N GLU A 81 2.26 24.24 10.11
CA GLU A 81 0.82 24.11 9.82
C GLU A 81 0.56 22.98 8.82
N GLU A 82 0.30 21.77 9.34
CA GLU A 82 0.12 20.55 8.56
C GLU A 82 -1.37 20.25 8.33
N ILE A 83 -2.18 20.46 9.37
CA ILE A 83 -3.64 20.49 9.34
C ILE A 83 -4.07 21.95 9.30
N VAL A 84 -4.44 22.42 8.11
CA VAL A 84 -5.11 23.72 7.93
C VAL A 84 -6.62 23.50 8.09
N ILE A 85 -7.24 24.14 9.07
CA ILE A 85 -8.71 24.12 9.25
C ILE A 85 -9.31 25.28 8.44
N ASP A 86 -10.13 24.95 7.44
CA ASP A 86 -10.89 25.93 6.67
C ASP A 86 -11.98 26.58 7.54
N GLU A 87 -12.24 27.87 7.33
CA GLU A 87 -13.28 28.61 8.06
C GLU A 87 -14.69 28.25 7.62
N ARG A 88 -14.83 27.73 6.40
CA ARG A 88 -16.12 27.25 5.87
C ARG A 88 -16.58 26.01 6.63
N SER A 89 -17.90 25.83 6.70
CA SER A 89 -18.48 24.63 7.29
C SER A 89 -18.15 23.37 6.47
N PRO A 90 -18.11 22.18 7.10
CA PRO A 90 -17.95 20.92 6.38
C PRO A 90 -18.97 20.74 5.25
N GLU A 91 -20.22 21.16 5.46
CA GLU A 91 -21.30 21.07 4.48
C GLU A 91 -21.04 21.92 3.23
N GLU A 92 -20.54 23.16 3.41
CA GLU A 92 -20.17 24.05 2.31
C GLU A 92 -19.01 23.49 1.49
N MET A 93 -17.94 23.00 2.16
CA MET A 93 -16.80 22.41 1.47
C MET A 93 -17.18 21.13 0.71
N ILE A 94 -18.00 20.27 1.30
CA ILE A 94 -18.50 19.05 0.64
C ILE A 94 -19.38 19.41 -0.56
N ALA A 95 -20.28 20.40 -0.43
CA ALA A 95 -21.14 20.83 -1.53
C ALA A 95 -20.34 21.37 -2.73
N GLU A 96 -19.29 22.17 -2.48
CA GLU A 96 -18.34 22.63 -3.50
C GLU A 96 -17.68 21.45 -4.22
N ALA A 97 -17.12 20.51 -3.45
CA ALA A 97 -16.44 19.33 -3.97
C ALA A 97 -17.37 18.45 -4.82
N VAL A 98 -18.60 18.21 -4.35
CA VAL A 98 -19.63 17.44 -5.08
C VAL A 98 -20.03 18.15 -6.38
N GLY A 99 -20.15 19.49 -6.37
CA GLY A 99 -20.43 20.27 -7.57
C GLY A 99 -19.37 20.09 -8.65
N ILE A 100 -18.09 20.17 -8.26
CA ILE A 100 -16.95 19.95 -9.16
C ILE A 100 -16.88 18.51 -9.65
N ALA A 101 -17.12 17.53 -8.77
CA ALA A 101 -17.15 16.11 -9.10
C ALA A 101 -18.20 15.78 -10.16
N LYS A 102 -19.43 16.27 -10.01
CA LYS A 102 -20.51 16.05 -10.99
C LYS A 102 -20.19 16.56 -12.39
N ALA A 103 -19.40 17.64 -12.49
CA ALA A 103 -18.96 18.26 -13.74
C ALA A 103 -17.68 17.65 -14.34
N SER A 104 -17.19 16.54 -13.78
CA SER A 104 -15.93 15.88 -14.14
C SER A 104 -16.18 14.43 -14.59
N ASP A 105 -15.20 13.84 -15.27
CA ASP A 105 -15.26 12.45 -15.76
C ASP A 105 -14.79 11.47 -14.69
N VAL A 106 -13.80 11.88 -13.89
CA VAL A 106 -13.19 11.09 -12.82
C VAL A 106 -12.84 11.98 -11.62
N ILE A 107 -12.90 11.40 -10.42
CA ILE A 107 -12.47 12.04 -9.17
C ILE A 107 -11.11 11.46 -8.77
N VAL A 108 -10.16 12.33 -8.48
CA VAL A 108 -8.91 12.00 -7.79
C VAL A 108 -9.03 12.56 -6.38
N ALA A 109 -9.30 11.68 -5.42
CA ALA A 109 -9.47 12.00 -4.01
C ALA A 109 -8.11 11.84 -3.29
N VAL A 110 -7.48 12.94 -2.87
CA VAL A 110 -6.19 12.93 -2.17
C VAL A 110 -6.43 13.08 -0.67
N MET A 111 -6.36 11.94 0.02
CA MET A 111 -6.76 11.78 1.42
C MET A 111 -5.64 11.12 2.23
N GLY A 112 -5.79 11.11 3.55
CA GLY A 112 -4.85 10.43 4.42
C GLY A 112 -4.55 11.19 5.71
N GLU A 113 -3.32 11.04 6.17
CA GLU A 113 -2.80 11.62 7.39
C GLU A 113 -1.96 12.87 7.11
N ALA A 114 -1.88 13.77 8.08
CA ALA A 114 -0.84 14.79 8.09
C ALA A 114 0.52 14.15 8.40
N ALA A 115 1.62 14.79 8.03
CA ALA A 115 2.97 14.27 8.18
C ALA A 115 3.27 13.81 9.62
N ASP A 116 3.02 14.67 10.61
CA ASP A 116 3.30 14.42 12.03
C ASP A 116 2.17 13.69 12.78
N MET A 117 1.15 13.18 12.07
CA MET A 117 0.31 12.10 12.62
C MET A 117 1.08 10.77 12.70
N SER A 118 2.29 10.71 12.16
CA SER A 118 3.26 9.64 12.31
C SER A 118 4.57 10.19 12.91
N GLY A 119 5.58 9.34 13.11
CA GLY A 119 6.85 9.76 13.73
C GLY A 119 6.89 9.56 15.25
N GLU A 120 7.83 10.23 15.91
CA GLU A 120 8.04 10.09 17.35
C GLU A 120 6.87 10.68 18.14
N SER A 121 6.41 9.94 19.16
CA SER A 121 5.31 10.35 20.03
C SER A 121 3.94 10.57 19.34
N SER A 122 3.77 10.10 18.10
CA SER A 122 2.52 10.20 17.33
C SER A 122 1.80 8.86 17.20
N SER A 123 1.57 8.18 18.33
CA SER A 123 0.79 6.94 18.38
C SER A 123 -0.70 7.22 18.16
N MET A 124 -1.33 6.48 17.24
CA MET A 124 -2.74 6.64 16.89
C MET A 124 -3.56 5.42 17.33
N ALA A 125 -4.60 5.65 18.14
CA ALA A 125 -5.54 4.60 18.55
C ALA A 125 -6.56 4.24 17.46
N HIS A 126 -6.78 5.15 16.51
CA HIS A 126 -7.56 4.95 15.29
C HIS A 126 -6.63 5.20 14.10
N ILE A 127 -6.48 4.21 13.23
CA ILE A 127 -5.57 4.26 12.06
C ILE A 127 -6.33 4.23 10.73
N GLY A 128 -7.62 4.55 10.74
CA GLY A 128 -8.39 4.81 9.52
C GLY A 128 -8.35 6.29 9.14
N LEU A 129 -9.00 6.64 8.03
CA LEU A 129 -9.22 8.05 7.69
C LEU A 129 -10.00 8.75 8.81
N GLN A 130 -9.67 10.02 9.04
CA GLN A 130 -10.41 10.84 10.01
C GLN A 130 -11.85 11.06 9.55
N PRO A 131 -12.81 11.25 10.47
CA PRO A 131 -14.23 11.32 10.13
C PRO A 131 -14.59 12.38 9.07
N SER A 132 -13.88 13.51 9.03
CA SER A 132 -14.09 14.59 8.04
C SER A 132 -13.90 14.08 6.60
N GLN A 133 -12.83 13.32 6.36
CA GLN A 133 -12.49 12.77 5.05
C GLN A 133 -13.44 11.63 4.65
N VAL A 134 -13.86 10.79 5.61
CA VAL A 134 -14.85 9.73 5.37
C VAL A 134 -16.21 10.32 4.94
N ARG A 135 -16.66 11.41 5.57
CA ARG A 135 -17.90 12.10 5.16
C ARG A 135 -17.81 12.62 3.73
N LEU A 136 -16.67 13.22 3.37
CA LEU A 136 -16.42 13.68 2.01
C LEU A 136 -16.42 12.52 1.00
N LEU A 137 -15.69 11.43 1.26
CA LEU A 137 -15.66 10.27 0.35
C LEU A 137 -17.04 9.65 0.13
N LYS A 138 -17.87 9.56 1.17
CA LYS A 138 -19.26 9.09 1.05
C LYS A 138 -20.08 10.00 0.12
N ALA A 139 -20.01 11.31 0.32
CA ALA A 139 -20.70 12.28 -0.54
C ALA A 139 -20.20 12.25 -2.01
N LEU A 140 -18.89 12.05 -2.20
CA LEU A 140 -18.31 11.87 -3.54
C LEU A 140 -18.80 10.58 -4.20
N LYS A 141 -18.93 9.47 -3.44
CA LYS A 141 -19.41 8.20 -3.97
C LYS A 141 -20.85 8.29 -4.48
N GLU A 142 -21.70 9.07 -3.82
CA GLU A 142 -23.09 9.34 -4.25
C GLU A 142 -23.19 10.02 -5.63
N THR A 143 -22.10 10.62 -6.13
CA THR A 143 -22.08 11.21 -7.48
C THR A 143 -22.09 10.17 -8.60
N GLY A 144 -21.76 8.91 -8.29
CA GLY A 144 -21.63 7.82 -9.27
C GLY A 144 -20.43 7.94 -10.21
N LYS A 145 -19.54 8.91 -9.98
CA LYS A 145 -18.29 9.06 -10.74
C LYS A 145 -17.24 8.05 -10.26
N PRO A 146 -16.36 7.56 -11.14
CA PRO A 146 -15.20 6.78 -10.72
C PRO A 146 -14.32 7.59 -9.77
N ILE A 147 -13.88 6.96 -8.67
CA ILE A 147 -13.02 7.58 -7.65
C ILE A 147 -11.69 6.83 -7.58
N VAL A 148 -10.61 7.57 -7.80
CA VAL A 148 -9.24 7.17 -7.48
C VAL A 148 -8.86 7.79 -6.15
N LEU A 149 -8.67 6.96 -5.13
CA LEU A 149 -8.14 7.37 -3.84
C LEU A 149 -6.61 7.35 -3.87
N VAL A 150 -5.99 8.53 -3.70
CA VAL A 150 -4.54 8.68 -3.50
C VAL A 150 -4.30 8.87 -2.00
N LEU A 151 -3.57 7.96 -1.40
CA LEU A 151 -3.43 7.84 0.06
C LEU A 151 -2.04 8.31 0.52
N PHE A 152 -2.01 9.30 1.40
CA PHE A 152 -0.80 9.74 2.10
C PHE A 152 -0.85 9.33 3.56
N ASN A 153 0.14 8.59 4.05
CA ASN A 153 0.16 8.08 5.42
C ASN A 153 1.57 7.65 5.82
N GLY A 154 1.81 7.61 7.14
CA GLY A 154 3.09 7.17 7.70
C GLY A 154 3.07 5.74 8.27
N ARG A 155 1.93 5.04 8.13
CA ARG A 155 1.68 3.70 8.70
C ARG A 155 0.69 2.90 7.86
N PRO A 156 0.60 1.57 8.04
CA PRO A 156 -0.56 0.80 7.59
C PRO A 156 -1.87 1.33 8.19
N MET A 157 -2.90 1.47 7.35
CA MET A 157 -4.21 2.00 7.73
C MET A 157 -5.30 0.92 7.68
N THR A 158 -6.40 1.13 8.41
CA THR A 158 -7.63 0.32 8.29
C THR A 158 -8.53 0.93 7.22
N LEU A 159 -8.67 0.25 6.07
CA LEU A 159 -9.35 0.77 4.89
C LEU A 159 -10.47 -0.15 4.32
N PRO A 160 -11.23 -0.92 5.11
CA PRO A 160 -12.17 -1.90 4.55
C PRO A 160 -13.28 -1.25 3.73
N TRP A 161 -13.78 -0.09 4.15
CA TRP A 161 -14.83 0.63 3.41
C TRP A 161 -14.27 1.25 2.13
N GLU A 162 -13.08 1.82 2.18
CA GLU A 162 -12.42 2.39 1.01
C GLU A 162 -12.08 1.30 -0.01
N ASP A 163 -11.57 0.15 0.42
CA ASP A 163 -11.30 -1.00 -0.44
C ASP A 163 -12.56 -1.51 -1.13
N GLU A 164 -13.70 -1.54 -0.44
CA GLU A 164 -14.97 -1.94 -1.05
C GLU A 164 -15.48 -0.88 -2.04
N GLN A 165 -15.40 0.40 -1.69
CA GLN A 165 -16.15 1.45 -2.37
C GLN A 165 -15.37 2.22 -3.45
N MET A 166 -14.04 2.30 -3.37
CA MET A 166 -13.23 3.07 -4.32
C MET A 166 -12.92 2.24 -5.57
N ASP A 167 -12.91 2.87 -6.74
CA ASP A 167 -12.60 2.16 -7.99
C ASP A 167 -11.08 1.90 -8.11
N ALA A 168 -10.25 2.82 -7.63
CA ALA A 168 -8.81 2.60 -7.49
C ALA A 168 -8.27 3.19 -6.19
N ILE A 169 -7.21 2.56 -5.67
CA ILE A 169 -6.47 3.03 -4.49
C ILE A 169 -4.99 2.96 -4.80
N LEU A 170 -4.32 4.12 -4.71
CA LEU A 170 -2.89 4.31 -4.86
C LEU A 170 -2.30 4.77 -3.52
N GLU A 171 -1.58 3.88 -2.85
CA GLU A 171 -0.76 4.19 -1.67
C GLU A 171 0.53 4.91 -2.12
N VAL A 172 0.74 6.14 -1.62
CA VAL A 172 1.90 6.97 -1.99
C VAL A 172 2.78 7.33 -0.80
N TRP A 173 2.41 6.97 0.42
CA TRP A 173 3.11 7.26 1.66
C TRP A 173 3.36 8.77 1.83
N SER A 174 4.62 9.18 1.91
CA SER A 174 5.06 10.58 1.85
C SER A 174 6.25 10.64 0.89
N PRO A 175 6.02 10.89 -0.42
CA PRO A 175 7.05 10.68 -1.44
C PRO A 175 8.18 11.73 -1.44
N GLY A 176 8.14 12.74 -0.59
CA GLY A 176 9.21 13.74 -0.49
C GLY A 176 8.91 15.04 -1.25
N ILE A 177 9.96 15.78 -1.56
CA ILE A 177 9.88 17.10 -2.20
C ILE A 177 9.27 17.07 -3.60
N GLU A 178 9.48 15.99 -4.36
CA GLU A 178 8.95 15.80 -5.73
C GLU A 178 7.63 15.01 -5.75
N ALA A 179 6.91 14.94 -4.62
CA ALA A 179 5.74 14.09 -4.48
C ALA A 179 4.71 14.29 -5.59
N GLY A 180 4.37 15.54 -5.91
CA GLY A 180 3.38 15.82 -6.94
C GLY A 180 3.74 15.27 -8.32
N TYR A 181 5.00 15.37 -8.75
CA TYR A 181 5.41 14.83 -10.05
C TYR A 181 5.40 13.30 -10.04
N ALA A 182 5.96 12.67 -8.99
CA ALA A 182 5.98 11.22 -8.89
C ALA A 182 4.56 10.61 -8.85
N VAL A 183 3.64 11.25 -8.12
CA VAL A 183 2.23 10.84 -8.08
C VAL A 183 1.58 11.01 -9.45
N ALA A 184 1.81 12.14 -10.13
CA ALA A 184 1.26 12.39 -11.46
C ALA A 184 1.77 11.35 -12.50
N ASP A 185 3.06 11.06 -12.51
CA ASP A 185 3.66 10.08 -13.42
C ASP A 185 2.99 8.71 -13.30
N VAL A 186 2.69 8.28 -12.07
CA VAL A 186 1.97 7.02 -11.82
C VAL A 186 0.50 7.14 -12.21
N LEU A 187 -0.21 8.21 -11.81
CA LEU A 187 -1.63 8.39 -12.12
C LEU A 187 -1.89 8.36 -13.63
N PHE A 188 -1.03 8.97 -14.44
CA PHE A 188 -1.17 9.04 -15.90
C PHE A 188 -0.43 7.92 -16.66
N GLY A 189 0.26 7.04 -15.93
CA GLY A 189 0.92 5.86 -16.51
C GLY A 189 2.19 6.14 -17.30
N ASP A 190 2.80 7.31 -17.10
CA ASP A 190 4.19 7.58 -17.52
C ASP A 190 5.15 6.67 -16.72
N VAL A 191 4.76 6.29 -15.50
CA VAL A 191 5.37 5.22 -14.70
C VAL A 191 4.32 4.15 -14.35
N ASN A 192 4.66 2.88 -14.57
CA ASN A 192 3.86 1.74 -14.10
C ASN A 192 4.20 1.43 -12.63
N PRO A 193 3.22 1.41 -11.70
CA PRO A 193 3.48 1.14 -10.29
C PRO A 193 4.11 -0.24 -10.10
N SER A 194 5.14 -0.29 -9.27
CA SER A 194 5.94 -1.50 -8.97
C SER A 194 6.36 -1.58 -7.50
N GLY A 195 5.68 -0.83 -6.63
CA GLY A 195 5.83 -0.93 -5.18
C GLY A 195 5.05 -2.14 -4.66
N LYS A 196 5.57 -2.78 -3.61
CA LYS A 196 4.87 -3.81 -2.84
C LYS A 196 5.02 -3.52 -1.35
N LEU A 197 3.97 -3.83 -0.58
CA LEU A 197 3.88 -3.51 0.83
C LEU A 197 4.95 -4.25 1.64
N THR A 198 5.59 -3.55 2.58
CA THR A 198 6.56 -4.13 3.52
C THR A 198 5.97 -4.35 4.92
N ALA A 199 4.70 -4.00 5.12
CA ALA A 199 3.92 -4.25 6.31
C ALA A 199 2.49 -4.63 5.91
N SER A 200 1.85 -5.52 6.67
CA SER A 200 0.46 -5.90 6.44
C SER A 200 -0.48 -4.77 6.82
N PHE A 201 -1.52 -4.53 6.01
CA PHE A 201 -2.59 -3.58 6.35
C PHE A 201 -3.72 -4.32 7.08
N PRO A 202 -4.04 -3.95 8.32
CA PRO A 202 -5.11 -4.60 9.08
C PRO A 202 -6.49 -4.21 8.57
N VAL A 203 -7.48 -5.08 8.79
CA VAL A 203 -8.90 -4.76 8.60
C VAL A 203 -9.41 -3.82 9.70
N ALA A 204 -8.94 -4.02 10.94
CA ALA A 204 -9.28 -3.21 12.11
C ALA A 204 -8.09 -3.11 13.07
N VAL A 205 -8.06 -2.07 13.91
CA VAL A 205 -7.02 -1.92 14.96
C VAL A 205 -6.99 -3.14 15.89
N GLY A 206 -8.14 -3.75 16.18
CA GLY A 206 -8.25 -4.97 17.00
C GLY A 206 -7.59 -6.22 16.40
N GLN A 207 -7.18 -6.18 15.13
CA GLN A 207 -6.41 -7.25 14.48
C GLN A 207 -4.90 -7.15 14.79
N ILE A 208 -4.42 -6.01 15.28
CA ILE A 208 -3.00 -5.79 15.54
C ILE A 208 -2.57 -6.61 16.78
N PRO A 209 -1.43 -7.33 16.72
CA PRO A 209 -0.46 -7.37 15.63
C PRO A 209 -0.86 -8.31 14.47
N VAL A 210 -0.77 -7.81 13.24
CA VAL A 210 -0.91 -8.61 12.01
C VAL A 210 0.35 -8.52 11.15
N TYR A 211 0.94 -9.66 10.79
CA TYR A 211 2.19 -9.77 10.04
C TYR A 211 2.26 -11.13 9.32
N HIS A 212 3.14 -11.27 8.33
CA HIS A 212 3.14 -12.45 7.45
C HIS A 212 3.83 -13.69 8.05
N SER A 213 4.82 -13.48 8.90
CA SER A 213 5.64 -14.54 9.52
C SER A 213 5.05 -15.01 10.85
N MET A 214 3.72 -15.18 10.92
CA MET A 214 3.04 -15.71 12.09
C MET A 214 3.27 -17.21 12.27
N LEU A 215 3.18 -17.66 13.51
CA LEU A 215 3.13 -19.08 13.85
C LEU A 215 1.75 -19.67 13.52
N ASN A 216 1.71 -20.97 13.22
CA ASN A 216 0.47 -21.68 12.89
C ASN A 216 -0.51 -21.81 14.09
N GLY A 217 0.03 -21.86 15.31
CA GLY A 217 -0.74 -22.21 16.50
C GLY A 217 -1.21 -23.68 16.51
N GLY A 218 -1.84 -24.11 17.61
CA GLY A 218 -2.34 -25.49 17.76
C GLY A 218 -3.73 -25.73 17.17
N ARG A 219 -4.45 -24.67 16.80
CA ARG A 219 -5.79 -24.71 16.19
C ARG A 219 -5.88 -23.64 15.10
N PRO A 220 -5.15 -23.83 13.98
CA PRO A 220 -5.02 -22.80 12.95
C PRO A 220 -6.38 -22.45 12.36
N TYR A 221 -6.48 -21.21 11.90
CA TYR A 221 -7.51 -20.82 10.95
C TYR A 221 -7.23 -21.51 9.62
N GLY A 222 -8.20 -22.29 9.12
CA GLY A 222 -8.03 -23.14 7.93
C GLY A 222 -8.37 -22.46 6.61
N GLY A 223 -8.59 -21.15 6.61
CA GLY A 223 -9.18 -20.41 5.49
C GLY A 223 -10.71 -20.52 5.45
N GLY A 224 -11.35 -19.58 4.74
CA GLY A 224 -12.81 -19.57 4.53
C GLY A 224 -13.61 -19.05 5.72
N ASP A 225 -14.82 -19.57 5.91
CA ASP A 225 -15.76 -19.05 6.90
C ASP A 225 -15.30 -19.30 8.36
N TYR A 226 -15.84 -18.50 9.27
CA TYR A 226 -15.60 -18.62 10.71
C TYR A 226 -15.85 -20.05 11.22
N ARG A 227 -14.93 -20.52 12.08
CA ARG A 227 -15.09 -21.77 12.80
C ARG A 227 -14.90 -21.55 14.30
N LYS A 228 -15.84 -22.07 15.12
CA LYS A 228 -15.68 -22.04 16.58
C LYS A 228 -14.49 -22.93 16.97
N PHE A 229 -13.74 -22.48 17.98
CA PHE A 229 -12.59 -23.20 18.56
C PHE A 229 -11.32 -23.26 17.71
N THR A 230 -11.22 -22.44 16.66
CA THR A 230 -9.97 -22.13 15.95
C THR A 230 -9.48 -20.73 16.29
N SER A 231 -8.25 -20.40 15.90
CA SER A 231 -7.64 -19.08 16.11
C SER A 231 -8.19 -18.06 15.11
N ASN A 232 -9.43 -17.60 15.30
CA ASN A 232 -10.09 -16.61 14.44
C ASN A 232 -11.01 -15.63 15.20
N TYR A 233 -11.34 -14.52 14.55
CA TYR A 233 -12.28 -13.51 15.06
C TYR A 233 -13.75 -13.87 14.75
N LEU A 234 -14.69 -13.26 15.49
CA LEU A 234 -16.14 -13.46 15.30
C LEU A 234 -16.73 -12.49 14.27
N ASP A 235 -16.12 -11.32 14.12
CA ASP A 235 -16.70 -10.11 13.54
C ASP A 235 -15.83 -9.48 12.43
N ILE A 236 -14.64 -10.03 12.19
CA ILE A 236 -13.73 -9.66 11.10
C ILE A 236 -13.08 -10.92 10.50
N PRO A 237 -12.60 -10.89 9.25
CA PRO A 237 -11.77 -11.96 8.71
C PRO A 237 -10.40 -12.03 9.42
N ASN A 238 -9.73 -13.15 9.25
CA ASN A 238 -8.40 -13.37 9.82
C ASN A 238 -7.27 -12.77 8.97
N GLU A 239 -7.45 -12.79 7.66
CA GLU A 239 -6.53 -12.22 6.70
C GLU A 239 -6.41 -10.70 6.90
N PRO A 240 -5.21 -10.12 6.67
CA PRO A 240 -5.09 -8.67 6.55
C PRO A 240 -5.85 -8.19 5.32
N LEU A 241 -6.26 -6.91 5.32
CA LEU A 241 -6.85 -6.28 4.15
C LEU A 241 -5.90 -6.34 2.95
N TYR A 242 -4.62 -6.00 3.18
CA TYR A 242 -3.55 -6.21 2.22
C TYR A 242 -2.38 -6.94 2.89
N PRO A 243 -1.95 -8.11 2.38
CA PRO A 243 -0.85 -8.85 2.97
C PRO A 243 0.51 -8.18 2.69
N PHE A 244 1.52 -8.54 3.49
CA PHE A 244 2.91 -8.27 3.16
C PHE A 244 3.24 -8.74 1.75
N GLY A 245 4.03 -7.95 1.02
CA GLY A 245 4.40 -8.25 -0.36
C GLY A 245 3.30 -8.00 -1.38
N TYR A 246 2.14 -7.45 -0.98
CA TYR A 246 1.07 -7.11 -1.92
C TYR A 246 1.37 -5.82 -2.69
N GLY A 247 1.08 -5.82 -3.99
CA GLY A 247 1.16 -4.64 -4.84
C GLY A 247 0.80 -4.97 -6.27
N LEU A 248 -0.08 -4.16 -6.86
CA LEU A 248 -0.59 -4.32 -8.22
C LEU A 248 0.28 -3.58 -9.24
N SER A 249 0.06 -3.87 -10.51
CA SER A 249 0.68 -3.20 -11.66
C SER A 249 -0.39 -2.83 -12.69
N TYR A 250 -0.07 -1.92 -13.60
CA TYR A 250 -0.88 -1.67 -14.80
C TYR A 250 -0.74 -2.78 -15.86
N THR A 251 0.20 -3.70 -15.68
CA THR A 251 0.31 -4.93 -16.48
C THR A 251 0.00 -6.16 -15.63
N GLN A 252 0.01 -7.34 -16.25
CA GLN A 252 -0.18 -8.62 -15.57
C GLN A 252 1.09 -9.46 -15.69
N PHE A 253 1.44 -10.13 -14.60
CA PHE A 253 2.55 -11.07 -14.56
C PHE A 253 2.02 -12.48 -14.30
N GLU A 254 2.47 -13.44 -15.09
CA GLU A 254 2.16 -14.85 -14.92
C GLU A 254 3.43 -15.58 -14.44
N TYR A 255 3.27 -16.41 -13.42
CA TYR A 255 4.31 -17.27 -12.89
C TYR A 255 4.15 -18.68 -13.46
N GLY A 256 5.22 -19.21 -14.05
CA GLY A 256 5.31 -20.62 -14.43
C GLY A 256 5.44 -21.54 -13.21
N GLN A 257 5.48 -22.85 -13.46
CA GLN A 257 5.69 -23.84 -12.39
C GLN A 257 7.09 -23.67 -11.78
N PRO A 258 7.22 -23.49 -10.45
CA PRO A 258 8.52 -23.41 -9.80
C PRO A 258 9.22 -24.78 -9.83
N ALA A 259 10.55 -24.75 -9.95
CA ALA A 259 11.38 -25.95 -9.97
C ALA A 259 12.55 -25.80 -8.98
N LEU A 260 12.83 -26.87 -8.24
CA LEU A 260 14.04 -27.00 -7.42
C LEU A 260 15.07 -27.82 -8.19
N SER A 261 16.35 -27.43 -8.09
CA SER A 261 17.45 -28.21 -8.68
C SER A 261 17.56 -29.62 -8.06
N HIS A 262 17.28 -29.73 -6.76
CA HIS A 262 17.22 -30.96 -5.98
C HIS A 262 16.17 -30.81 -4.88
N THR A 263 15.58 -31.92 -4.43
CA THR A 263 14.62 -31.96 -3.31
C THR A 263 15.26 -32.39 -1.99
N GLU A 264 16.56 -32.69 -2.00
CA GLU A 264 17.36 -33.04 -0.84
C GLU A 264 18.60 -32.15 -0.81
N MET A 265 19.02 -31.78 0.40
CA MET A 265 20.22 -30.97 0.64
C MET A 265 21.01 -31.56 1.80
N THR A 266 22.28 -31.87 1.55
CA THR A 266 23.22 -32.28 2.61
C THR A 266 23.85 -31.06 3.26
N LYS A 267 24.53 -31.26 4.40
CA LYS A 267 25.24 -30.19 5.10
C LYS A 267 26.25 -29.49 4.17
N GLY A 268 26.23 -28.17 4.14
CA GLY A 268 27.02 -27.33 3.24
C GLY A 268 26.57 -27.35 1.77
N GLY A 269 25.46 -28.03 1.48
CA GLY A 269 24.88 -28.14 0.15
C GLY A 269 24.15 -26.87 -0.30
N LYS A 270 23.63 -26.93 -1.52
CA LYS A 270 22.90 -25.83 -2.15
C LYS A 270 21.80 -26.35 -3.05
N VAL A 271 20.61 -25.80 -2.90
CA VAL A 271 19.47 -26.01 -3.79
C VAL A 271 19.16 -24.69 -4.48
N THR A 272 18.72 -24.72 -5.74
CA THR A 272 18.27 -23.50 -6.43
C THR A 272 16.80 -23.63 -6.77
N LEU A 273 15.99 -22.68 -6.27
CA LEU A 273 14.62 -22.48 -6.74
C LEU A 273 14.67 -21.65 -8.02
N SER A 274 13.93 -22.05 -9.05
CA SER A 274 13.79 -21.30 -10.28
C SER A 274 12.32 -21.17 -10.67
N VAL A 275 11.93 -19.99 -11.15
CA VAL A 275 10.59 -19.74 -11.68
C VAL A 275 10.68 -18.81 -12.88
N THR A 276 9.92 -19.10 -13.93
CA THR A 276 9.78 -18.19 -15.08
C THR A 276 8.64 -17.24 -14.81
N VAL A 277 8.89 -15.95 -14.99
CA VAL A 277 7.89 -14.88 -14.87
C VAL A 277 7.74 -14.22 -16.23
N LYS A 278 6.50 -14.10 -16.68
CA LYS A 278 6.16 -13.51 -17.97
C LYS A 278 5.25 -12.30 -17.79
N ASN A 279 5.54 -11.23 -18.48
CA ASN A 279 4.60 -10.12 -18.60
C ASN A 279 3.57 -10.44 -19.70
N THR A 280 2.33 -10.67 -19.30
CA THR A 280 1.22 -11.07 -20.19
C THR A 280 0.29 -9.91 -20.53
N GLY A 281 0.51 -8.73 -19.95
CA GLY A 281 -0.26 -7.53 -20.30
C GLY A 281 0.35 -6.74 -21.45
N ASP A 282 -0.15 -5.51 -21.62
CA ASP A 282 0.13 -4.62 -22.75
C ASP A 282 1.15 -3.51 -22.44
N ARG A 283 1.64 -3.45 -21.19
CA ARG A 283 2.57 -2.41 -20.73
C ARG A 283 3.84 -3.02 -20.17
N ALA A 284 4.97 -2.33 -20.39
CA ALA A 284 6.18 -2.64 -19.64
C ALA A 284 5.93 -2.39 -18.15
N GLY A 285 6.51 -3.21 -17.29
CA GLY A 285 6.33 -3.12 -15.85
C GLY A 285 7.40 -3.88 -15.09
N ALA A 286 7.62 -3.47 -13.84
CA ALA A 286 8.50 -4.18 -12.93
C ALA A 286 7.70 -4.99 -11.90
N GLU A 287 8.16 -6.19 -11.63
CA GLU A 287 7.60 -7.11 -10.64
C GLU A 287 8.67 -7.47 -9.61
N ILE A 288 8.26 -7.61 -8.34
CA ILE A 288 9.14 -8.09 -7.26
C ILE A 288 8.76 -9.54 -6.98
N VAL A 289 9.59 -10.46 -7.47
CA VAL A 289 9.47 -11.90 -7.23
C VAL A 289 10.01 -12.22 -5.85
N GLN A 290 9.21 -12.85 -5.00
CA GLN A 290 9.54 -13.03 -3.58
C GLN A 290 9.75 -14.51 -3.25
N LEU A 291 10.85 -14.85 -2.58
CA LEU A 291 11.15 -16.18 -2.05
C LEU A 291 10.75 -16.24 -0.58
N TYR A 292 9.92 -17.22 -0.22
CA TYR A 292 9.65 -17.56 1.17
C TYR A 292 10.03 -19.00 1.47
N ILE A 293 10.45 -19.25 2.72
CA ILE A 293 10.73 -20.60 3.22
C ILE A 293 9.95 -20.84 4.51
N ARG A 294 9.46 -22.06 4.67
CA ARG A 294 8.92 -22.59 5.92
C ARG A 294 9.71 -23.81 6.32
N ASP A 295 10.20 -23.79 7.55
CA ASP A 295 10.65 -24.98 8.24
C ASP A 295 9.42 -25.67 8.87
N VAL A 296 9.12 -26.90 8.44
CA VAL A 296 7.83 -27.55 8.76
C VAL A 296 7.81 -28.04 10.21
N VAL A 297 8.96 -28.50 10.71
CA VAL A 297 9.11 -29.06 12.06
C VAL A 297 10.46 -28.60 12.62
N GLY A 298 10.42 -27.90 13.75
CA GLY A 298 11.62 -27.52 14.49
C GLY A 298 11.45 -27.75 15.99
N SER A 299 12.55 -27.66 16.73
CA SER A 299 12.59 -27.71 18.20
C SER A 299 11.76 -26.60 18.88
N ILE A 300 11.52 -25.50 18.15
CA ILE A 300 10.56 -24.45 18.48
C ILE A 300 9.59 -24.28 17.32
N SER A 301 8.40 -23.73 17.60
CA SER A 301 7.43 -23.43 16.55
C SER A 301 8.03 -22.44 15.55
N ARG A 302 8.03 -22.81 14.28
CA ARG A 302 8.54 -22.01 13.17
C ARG A 302 7.40 -21.25 12.48
N PRO A 303 7.65 -20.06 11.91
CA PRO A 303 6.65 -19.32 11.15
C PRO A 303 6.08 -20.10 9.96
N LEU A 304 4.85 -19.78 9.58
CA LEU A 304 4.20 -20.36 8.40
C LEU A 304 4.95 -20.08 7.09
N LYS A 305 5.64 -18.94 7.02
CA LYS A 305 6.57 -18.57 5.95
C LYS A 305 7.42 -17.38 6.42
N GLU A 306 8.68 -17.33 6.01
CA GLU A 306 9.60 -16.21 6.23
C GLU A 306 10.17 -15.76 4.88
N LEU A 307 10.22 -14.45 4.62
CA LEU A 307 10.90 -13.93 3.42
C LEU A 307 12.40 -14.24 3.51
N LYS A 308 12.96 -14.88 2.47
CA LYS A 308 14.39 -15.23 2.41
C LYS A 308 15.13 -14.60 1.22
N GLY A 309 14.40 -13.99 0.28
CA GLY A 309 14.99 -13.28 -0.83
C GLY A 309 13.94 -12.64 -1.74
N PHE A 310 14.37 -11.73 -2.60
CA PHE A 310 13.53 -11.17 -3.65
C PHE A 310 14.39 -10.71 -4.83
N ASP A 311 13.79 -10.64 -6.02
CA ASP A 311 14.40 -10.05 -7.21
C ASP A 311 13.39 -9.13 -7.88
N LYS A 312 13.79 -7.88 -8.17
CA LYS A 312 12.95 -6.91 -8.88
C LYS A 312 13.33 -6.90 -10.35
N ILE A 313 12.44 -7.41 -11.19
CA ILE A 313 12.68 -7.58 -12.62
C ILE A 313 11.79 -6.64 -13.43
N MET A 314 12.34 -6.03 -14.48
CA MET A 314 11.59 -5.27 -15.48
C MET A 314 11.34 -6.16 -16.68
N LEU A 315 10.10 -6.18 -17.19
CA LEU A 315 9.72 -6.97 -18.36
C LEU A 315 8.89 -6.11 -19.32
N LYS A 316 9.22 -6.16 -20.61
CA LYS A 316 8.39 -5.63 -21.71
C LYS A 316 7.16 -6.54 -21.94
N PRO A 317 6.11 -6.06 -22.61
CA PRO A 317 4.97 -6.90 -23.00
C PRO A 317 5.42 -8.16 -23.74
N GLY A 318 4.96 -9.33 -23.28
CA GLY A 318 5.30 -10.64 -23.84
C GLY A 318 6.68 -11.18 -23.45
N GLU A 319 7.54 -10.39 -22.79
CA GLU A 319 8.85 -10.83 -22.31
C GLU A 319 8.72 -11.79 -21.11
N GLU A 320 9.59 -12.78 -21.06
CA GLU A 320 9.72 -13.72 -19.95
C GLU A 320 11.16 -13.77 -19.44
N LYS A 321 11.31 -13.96 -18.13
CA LYS A 321 12.61 -14.13 -17.47
C LYS A 321 12.54 -15.24 -16.43
N THR A 322 13.52 -16.13 -16.42
CA THR A 322 13.70 -17.09 -15.33
C THR A 322 14.46 -16.45 -14.19
N VAL A 323 13.80 -16.30 -13.04
CA VAL A 323 14.40 -15.87 -11.77
C VAL A 323 14.90 -17.10 -11.03
N ARG A 324 16.08 -16.98 -10.39
CA ARG A 324 16.74 -18.08 -9.68
C ARG A 324 17.19 -17.63 -8.29
N PHE A 325 16.76 -18.36 -7.27
CA PHE A 325 17.17 -18.14 -5.90
C PHE A 325 18.06 -19.28 -5.41
N PRO A 326 19.34 -19.02 -5.13
CA PRO A 326 20.17 -19.97 -4.41
C PRO A 326 19.71 -20.08 -2.96
N ILE A 327 19.50 -21.31 -2.50
CA ILE A 327 19.15 -21.66 -1.12
C ILE A 327 20.29 -22.50 -0.55
N ASP A 328 20.97 -21.94 0.44
CA ASP A 328 21.99 -22.63 1.24
C ASP A 328 21.59 -22.62 2.72
N GLU A 329 22.42 -23.22 3.57
CA GLU A 329 22.16 -23.32 5.01
C GLU A 329 21.88 -21.98 5.68
N SER A 330 22.50 -20.88 5.22
CA SER A 330 22.35 -19.57 5.88
C SER A 330 20.91 -19.06 5.79
N LEU A 331 20.16 -19.43 4.75
CA LEU A 331 18.74 -19.08 4.61
C LEU A 331 17.82 -19.97 5.47
N LEU A 332 18.31 -21.15 5.91
CA LEU A 332 17.56 -22.10 6.71
C LEU A 332 17.81 -21.95 8.21
N GLN A 333 18.85 -21.22 8.60
CA GLN A 333 19.22 -21.03 9.99
C GLN A 333 18.15 -20.27 10.79
N PHE A 334 18.00 -20.66 12.05
CA PHE A 334 17.23 -19.92 13.04
C PHE A 334 17.89 -19.99 14.42
N CYS A 335 17.50 -19.06 15.31
CA CYS A 335 17.94 -19.02 16.69
C CYS A 335 17.03 -19.89 17.56
N ASN A 336 17.56 -20.98 18.14
CA ASN A 336 16.79 -21.92 18.96
C ASN A 336 16.58 -21.40 20.41
N SER A 337 15.96 -22.21 21.28
CA SER A 337 15.72 -21.86 22.68
C SER A 337 16.99 -21.63 23.51
N ASP A 338 18.12 -22.21 23.10
CA ASP A 338 19.44 -22.05 23.73
C ASP A 338 20.21 -20.85 23.16
N LEU A 339 19.57 -20.06 22.28
CA LEU A 339 20.12 -18.91 21.57
C LEU A 339 21.25 -19.26 20.59
N GLU A 340 21.22 -20.49 20.07
CA GLU A 340 22.17 -20.98 19.08
C GLU A 340 21.60 -20.85 17.66
N TRP A 341 22.45 -20.43 16.73
CA TRP A 341 22.12 -20.44 15.30
C TRP A 341 22.31 -21.83 14.74
N VAL A 342 21.20 -22.50 14.42
CA VAL A 342 21.20 -23.90 13.98
C VAL A 342 20.40 -24.07 12.70
N VAL A 343 20.71 -25.12 11.95
CA VAL A 343 19.82 -25.71 10.94
C VAL A 343 19.47 -27.10 11.45
N GLU A 344 18.19 -27.37 11.62
CA GLU A 344 17.72 -28.70 12.01
C GLU A 344 17.42 -29.51 10.73
N PRO A 345 17.80 -30.80 10.68
CA PRO A 345 17.46 -31.65 9.55
C PRO A 345 15.94 -31.90 9.53
N GLY A 346 15.30 -31.67 8.38
CA GLY A 346 13.85 -31.78 8.27
C GLY A 346 13.33 -31.38 6.90
N GLU A 347 12.01 -31.34 6.79
CA GLU A 347 11.31 -30.89 5.60
C GLU A 347 11.21 -29.35 5.60
N PHE A 348 11.61 -28.74 4.48
CA PHE A 348 11.40 -27.33 4.22
C PHE A 348 10.44 -27.16 3.03
N GLN A 349 9.47 -26.27 3.19
CA GLN A 349 8.60 -25.83 2.08
C GLN A 349 9.13 -24.51 1.53
N VAL A 350 9.18 -24.43 0.20
CA VAL A 350 9.68 -23.25 -0.52
C VAL A 350 8.54 -22.67 -1.35
N PHE A 351 8.32 -21.37 -1.21
CA PHE A 351 7.25 -20.64 -1.90
C PHE A 351 7.86 -19.52 -2.74
N VAL A 352 7.23 -19.24 -3.88
CA VAL A 352 7.56 -18.09 -4.73
C VAL A 352 6.31 -17.49 -5.34
N GLY A 353 6.29 -16.16 -5.47
CA GLY A 353 5.21 -15.41 -6.10
C GLY A 353 5.37 -13.91 -6.00
#